data_AF-A0A534M7N2-F1
#
_entry.id   AF-A0A534M7N2-F1
#
_cell.length_a   1.000
_cell.length_b   1.000
_cell.length_c   1.000
_cell.angle_alpha   90.00
_cell.angle_beta   90.00
_cell.angle_gamma   90.00
#
_symmetry.space_group_name_H-M   'P 1'
#
loop_
_entity.id
_entity.type
_entity.pdbx_description
1 polymer ?
#
loop_
_entity_poly.entity_id
_entity_poly.type
_entity_poly.pdbx_seq_one_letter_code
_entity_poly.pdbx_strand_id
1 'polypeptide(L)'
;MAAALEPIQEGRAGSPPALRRVITLRHAVAIYVSSLLGSGIFVIPGLAAQIAGPASIVSWALLSLASYPFAYTFAKLSAKRPESGGIYAFARDGIGLRAGASTAWLFLAWAVLGAPAATVAAASYLAFVFPLNRLDIYLAAAGILILAFVVNYVGIRFTGRVQLATVAAILVALVIAVVASAPRVRPANYTPFLPSGLGSIGTAAALIVWSYLGYENTSNVAEEFRNPERDFQRSVVISVFLISGLYLAIAVVTVGTGAYTARGGVTPFAAMMSDAFGSYGGAIVALLAVFVTFGTVNAYVAGMARVYYAAARDGVFPRTLATVDRRTGVPHHALVFLIVLVLVSLLAFYLV
;
A
#
# COMPACT_ATOMS: atom_id res chain seq x y z
N MET A 1 -7.67 -7.34 -54.13
CA MET A 1 -9.01 -6.75 -53.92
C MET A 1 -9.78 -7.71 -53.03
N ALA A 2 -10.33 -7.18 -51.95
CA ALA A 2 -10.76 -7.88 -50.76
C ALA A 2 -11.88 -8.92 -50.97
N ALA A 3 -11.87 -9.98 -50.16
CA ALA A 3 -13.07 -10.64 -49.70
C ALA A 3 -12.81 -11.23 -48.30
N ALA A 4 -13.69 -10.87 -47.38
CA ALA A 4 -13.59 -11.05 -45.94
C ALA A 4 -13.54 -12.51 -45.49
N LEU A 5 -12.74 -12.76 -44.46
CA LEU A 5 -12.93 -13.86 -43.52
C LEU A 5 -13.18 -13.26 -42.14
N GLU A 6 -14.44 -13.03 -41.81
CA GLU A 6 -14.94 -13.30 -40.46
C GLU A 6 -15.45 -14.76 -40.44
N PRO A 7 -15.70 -15.43 -39.30
CA PRO A 7 -15.62 -14.99 -37.89
C PRO A 7 -14.93 -16.02 -36.96
N ILE A 8 -14.53 -15.64 -35.73
CA ILE A 8 -14.69 -16.52 -34.55
C ILE A 8 -15.04 -15.66 -33.33
N GLN A 9 -16.35 -15.46 -33.10
CA GLN A 9 -16.86 -15.43 -31.75
C GLN A 9 -17.03 -16.89 -31.29
N GLU A 10 -16.20 -17.35 -30.36
CA GLU A 10 -16.56 -18.43 -29.47
C GLU A 10 -16.04 -18.12 -28.06
N GLY A 11 -16.89 -17.45 -27.29
CA GLY A 11 -16.85 -17.63 -25.85
C GLY A 11 -17.16 -19.10 -25.57
N ARG A 12 -16.14 -19.89 -25.25
CA ARG A 12 -16.29 -21.29 -24.84
C ARG A 12 -17.27 -21.38 -23.66
N ALA A 13 -18.46 -21.89 -23.93
CA ALA A 13 -19.35 -22.44 -22.92
C ALA A 13 -18.65 -23.63 -22.27
N GLY A 14 -18.06 -23.42 -21.09
CA GLY A 14 -17.27 -24.42 -20.37
C GLY A 14 -15.98 -23.91 -19.74
N SER A 15 -15.55 -22.67 -20.05
CA SER A 15 -14.42 -22.06 -19.32
C SER A 15 -14.81 -21.81 -17.86
N PRO A 16 -14.01 -22.24 -16.87
CA PRO A 16 -14.28 -21.94 -15.46
C PRO A 16 -14.39 -20.41 -15.28
N PRO A 17 -15.22 -19.93 -14.33
CA PRO A 17 -15.40 -18.51 -14.10
C PRO A 17 -14.05 -17.82 -13.88
N ALA A 18 -13.68 -16.94 -14.81
CA ALA A 18 -12.42 -16.21 -14.82
C ALA A 18 -12.59 -14.82 -14.19
N LEU A 19 -11.49 -14.27 -13.66
CA LEU A 19 -11.47 -12.92 -13.10
C LEU A 19 -11.80 -11.87 -14.17
N ARG A 20 -12.51 -10.81 -13.79
CA ARG A 20 -12.96 -9.78 -14.74
C ARG A 20 -11.85 -8.75 -15.01
N ARG A 21 -11.50 -8.57 -16.28
CA ARG A 21 -10.56 -7.53 -16.74
C ARG A 21 -11.16 -6.13 -16.67
N VAL A 22 -10.90 -5.41 -15.59
CA VAL A 22 -11.55 -4.12 -15.29
C VAL A 22 -10.61 -3.05 -14.76
N ILE A 23 -9.39 -3.43 -14.35
CA ILE A 23 -8.35 -2.50 -13.92
C ILE A 23 -7.83 -1.77 -15.16
N THR A 24 -7.78 -0.44 -15.06
CA THR A 24 -7.18 0.46 -16.07
C THR A 24 -5.94 1.09 -15.45
N LEU A 25 -5.06 1.67 -16.26
CA LEU A 25 -3.89 2.43 -15.81
C LEU A 25 -4.09 3.28 -14.54
N ARG A 26 -5.15 4.12 -14.48
CA ARG A 26 -5.41 4.96 -13.29
C ARG A 26 -5.72 4.15 -12.02
N HIS A 27 -6.44 3.04 -12.15
CA HIS A 27 -6.74 2.16 -11.01
C HIS A 27 -5.46 1.45 -10.57
N ALA A 28 -4.61 1.02 -11.51
CA ALA A 28 -3.32 0.39 -11.21
C ALA A 28 -2.38 1.36 -10.46
N VAL A 29 -2.23 2.59 -10.96
CA VAL A 29 -1.49 3.65 -10.25
C VAL A 29 -2.06 3.86 -8.86
N ALA A 30 -3.38 3.94 -8.73
CA ALA A 30 -3.99 4.09 -7.42
C ALA A 30 -3.68 2.93 -6.47
N ILE A 31 -3.74 1.69 -6.97
CA ILE A 31 -3.42 0.48 -6.19
C ILE A 31 -1.98 0.52 -5.72
N TYR A 32 -1.03 0.83 -6.61
CA TYR A 32 0.37 1.01 -6.24
C TYR A 32 0.54 2.08 -5.16
N VAL A 33 0.03 3.27 -5.43
CA VAL A 33 0.19 4.43 -4.55
C VAL A 33 -0.36 4.14 -3.17
N SER A 34 -1.60 3.70 -2.99
CA SER A 34 -2.06 3.42 -1.61
C SER A 34 -1.55 2.11 -1.01
N SER A 35 -1.00 1.16 -1.80
CA SER A 35 -0.28 0.02 -1.21
C SER A 35 1.01 0.49 -0.51
N LEU A 36 1.72 1.47 -1.07
CA LEU A 36 2.97 2.00 -0.51
C LEU A 36 2.75 3.18 0.45
N LEU A 37 1.83 4.08 0.12
CA LEU A 37 1.46 5.24 0.94
C LEU A 37 0.43 4.82 1.98
N GLY A 38 0.90 4.07 2.97
CA GLY A 38 0.16 3.83 4.22
C GLY A 38 0.39 4.91 5.25
N SER A 39 0.10 4.60 6.52
CA SER A 39 0.37 5.51 7.66
C SER A 39 1.85 5.91 7.79
N GLY A 40 2.76 5.12 7.19
CA GLY A 40 4.20 5.36 7.20
C GLY A 40 4.61 6.73 6.67
N ILE A 41 3.89 7.32 5.70
CA ILE A 41 4.25 8.65 5.17
C ILE A 41 4.15 9.78 6.20
N PHE A 42 3.32 9.62 7.22
CA PHE A 42 3.16 10.63 8.26
C PHE A 42 4.22 10.54 9.36
N VAL A 43 4.92 9.40 9.47
CA VAL A 43 5.79 9.07 10.60
C VAL A 43 7.25 8.90 10.18
N ILE A 44 7.49 8.12 9.13
CA ILE A 44 8.83 7.68 8.72
C ILE A 44 9.74 8.85 8.34
N PRO A 45 9.30 9.90 7.63
CA PRO A 45 10.16 11.05 7.35
C PRO A 45 10.70 11.71 8.62
N GLY A 46 9.88 11.79 9.68
CA GLY A 46 10.28 12.29 10.99
C GLY A 46 11.30 11.41 11.67
N LEU A 47 11.02 10.11 11.75
CA LEU A 47 11.93 9.15 12.38
C LEU A 47 13.27 9.07 11.64
N ALA A 48 13.25 9.08 10.29
CA ALA A 48 14.45 9.11 9.48
C ALA A 48 15.27 10.39 9.73
N ALA A 49 14.61 11.55 9.84
CA ALA A 49 15.26 12.81 10.18
C ALA A 49 15.76 12.84 11.64
N GLN A 50 15.11 12.16 12.59
CA GLN A 50 15.66 11.99 13.94
C GLN A 50 16.94 11.15 13.94
N ILE A 51 17.04 10.14 13.07
CA ILE A 51 18.23 9.27 12.96
C ILE A 51 19.40 10.01 12.27
N ALA A 52 19.15 10.58 11.10
CA ALA A 52 20.20 11.10 10.21
C ALA A 52 20.21 12.63 10.05
N GLY A 53 19.27 13.35 10.64
CA GLY A 53 19.11 14.78 10.42
C GLY A 53 18.79 15.10 8.94
N PRO A 54 19.33 16.20 8.41
CA PRO A 54 19.19 16.56 7.00
C PRO A 54 19.69 15.49 6.03
N ALA A 55 20.69 14.70 6.41
CA ALA A 55 21.21 13.61 5.58
C ALA A 55 20.19 12.50 5.28
N SER A 56 19.08 12.42 6.02
CA SER A 56 17.96 11.51 5.70
C SER A 56 17.39 11.71 4.30
N ILE A 57 17.48 12.94 3.74
CA ILE A 57 17.08 13.25 2.36
C ILE A 57 17.89 12.42 1.36
N VAL A 58 19.19 12.17 1.65
CA VAL A 58 20.04 11.30 0.82
C VAL A 58 19.54 9.86 0.87
N SER A 59 19.18 9.36 2.06
CA SER A 59 18.59 8.02 2.21
C SER A 59 17.32 7.87 1.38
N TRP A 60 16.43 8.87 1.40
CA TRP A 60 15.22 8.90 0.58
C TRP A 60 15.53 8.91 -0.92
N ALA A 61 16.50 9.71 -1.36
CA ALA A 61 16.89 9.81 -2.76
C ALA A 61 17.50 8.48 -3.27
N LEU A 62 18.40 7.89 -2.49
CA LEU A 62 19.04 6.61 -2.82
C LEU A 62 18.01 5.48 -2.91
N LEU A 63 17.08 5.39 -1.96
CA LEU A 63 16.04 4.37 -1.98
C LEU A 63 14.98 4.62 -3.05
N SER A 64 14.64 5.87 -3.35
CA SER A 64 13.80 6.22 -4.50
C SER A 64 14.39 5.67 -5.79
N LEU A 65 15.68 5.91 -6.01
CA LEU A 65 16.40 5.42 -7.19
C LEU A 65 16.49 3.89 -7.20
N ALA A 66 16.81 3.28 -6.07
CA ALA A 66 16.91 1.82 -5.94
C ALA A 66 15.54 1.11 -6.07
N SER A 67 14.44 1.79 -5.76
CA SER A 67 13.09 1.23 -5.86
C SER A 67 12.64 1.05 -7.32
N TYR A 68 13.15 1.85 -8.24
CA TYR A 68 12.78 1.77 -9.66
C TYR A 68 13.12 0.41 -10.31
N PRO A 69 14.38 -0.09 -10.29
CA PRO A 69 14.70 -1.38 -10.89
C PRO A 69 13.94 -2.54 -10.22
N PHE A 70 13.70 -2.44 -8.91
CA PHE A 70 12.88 -3.41 -8.17
C PHE A 70 11.44 -3.43 -8.70
N ALA A 71 10.77 -2.27 -8.74
CA ALA A 71 9.40 -2.16 -9.23
C ALA A 71 9.28 -2.54 -10.72
N TYR A 72 10.27 -2.16 -11.53
CA TYR A 72 10.32 -2.47 -12.95
C TYR A 72 10.40 -3.98 -13.22
N THR A 73 11.07 -4.74 -12.34
CA THR A 73 11.12 -6.21 -12.44
C THR A 73 9.72 -6.81 -12.31
N PHE A 74 8.94 -6.39 -11.31
CA PHE A 74 7.53 -6.81 -11.17
C PHE A 74 6.69 -6.38 -12.38
N ALA A 75 6.92 -5.17 -12.90
CA ALA A 75 6.22 -4.68 -14.08
C ALA A 75 6.45 -5.57 -15.31
N LYS A 76 7.71 -5.92 -15.59
CA LYS A 76 8.07 -6.77 -16.72
C LYS A 76 7.53 -8.19 -16.60
N LEU A 77 7.64 -8.78 -15.41
CA LEU A 77 7.13 -10.14 -15.17
C LEU A 77 5.60 -10.19 -15.32
N SER A 78 4.89 -9.22 -14.70
CA SER A 78 3.42 -9.13 -14.78
C SER A 78 2.93 -8.83 -16.20
N ALA A 79 3.67 -8.02 -16.96
CA ALA A 79 3.35 -7.74 -18.36
C ALA A 79 3.52 -8.98 -19.26
N LYS A 80 4.58 -9.76 -19.04
CA LYS A 80 4.88 -10.97 -19.82
C LYS A 80 3.94 -12.13 -19.48
N ARG A 81 3.59 -12.29 -18.21
CA ARG A 81 2.65 -13.30 -17.72
C ARG A 81 1.65 -12.66 -16.75
N PRO A 82 0.53 -12.15 -17.26
CA PRO A 82 -0.50 -11.52 -16.44
C PRO A 82 -1.36 -12.58 -15.75
N GLU A 83 -0.76 -13.29 -14.80
CA GLU A 83 -1.40 -14.30 -13.95
C GLU A 83 -1.73 -13.72 -12.57
N SER A 84 -2.82 -14.19 -11.96
CA SER A 84 -3.22 -13.86 -10.60
C SER A 84 -2.20 -14.41 -9.60
N GLY A 85 -2.00 -13.69 -8.50
CA GLY A 85 -1.11 -14.10 -7.42
C GLY A 85 0.34 -13.63 -7.56
N GLY A 86 0.70 -12.98 -8.67
CA GLY A 86 1.88 -12.12 -8.78
C GLY A 86 3.17 -12.79 -8.27
N ILE A 87 3.66 -12.34 -7.12
CA ILE A 87 4.90 -12.84 -6.51
C ILE A 87 4.89 -14.36 -6.26
N TYR A 88 3.74 -14.94 -5.92
CA TYR A 88 3.58 -16.39 -5.81
C TYR A 88 3.83 -17.07 -7.16
N ALA A 89 3.19 -16.58 -8.22
CA ALA A 89 3.33 -17.13 -9.56
C ALA A 89 4.76 -16.96 -10.08
N PHE A 90 5.43 -15.85 -9.80
CA PHE A 90 6.82 -15.64 -10.20
C PHE A 90 7.78 -16.61 -9.51
N ALA A 91 7.61 -16.87 -8.21
CA ALA A 91 8.42 -17.84 -7.49
C ALA A 91 8.13 -19.28 -7.96
N ARG A 92 6.85 -19.61 -8.21
CA ARG A 92 6.43 -20.90 -8.75
C ARG A 92 7.04 -21.16 -10.13
N ASP A 93 6.94 -20.20 -11.05
CA ASP A 93 7.40 -20.34 -12.43
C ASP A 93 8.92 -20.28 -12.54
N GLY A 94 9.59 -19.49 -11.69
CA GLY A 94 11.04 -19.30 -11.76
C GLY A 94 11.86 -20.33 -10.98
N ILE A 95 11.37 -20.82 -9.84
CA ILE A 95 12.12 -21.67 -8.91
C ILE A 95 11.41 -23.02 -8.70
N GLY A 96 10.08 -23.03 -8.73
CA GLY A 96 9.26 -24.23 -8.61
C GLY A 96 8.18 -24.12 -7.56
N LEU A 97 7.26 -25.09 -7.54
CA LEU A 97 6.04 -25.05 -6.72
C LEU A 97 6.32 -24.91 -5.21
N ARG A 98 7.38 -25.53 -4.69
CA ARG A 98 7.76 -25.40 -3.27
C ARG A 98 8.11 -23.96 -2.89
N ALA A 99 8.87 -23.27 -3.75
CA ALA A 99 9.20 -21.86 -3.52
C ALA A 99 7.96 -20.97 -3.63
N GLY A 100 7.08 -21.23 -4.61
CA GLY A 100 5.76 -20.60 -4.69
C GLY A 100 4.97 -20.78 -3.39
N ALA A 101 4.81 -22.02 -2.92
CA ALA A 101 4.10 -22.33 -1.68
C ALA A 101 4.68 -21.58 -0.46
N SER A 102 6.01 -21.56 -0.32
CA SER A 102 6.68 -20.79 0.74
C SER A 102 6.34 -19.30 0.66
N THR A 103 6.35 -18.71 -0.54
CA THR A 103 5.95 -17.30 -0.75
C THR A 103 4.51 -17.06 -0.32
N ALA A 104 3.58 -17.95 -0.67
CA ALA A 104 2.17 -17.79 -0.28
C ALA A 104 1.97 -17.86 1.25
N TRP A 105 2.67 -18.76 1.94
CA TRP A 105 2.64 -18.86 3.40
C TRP A 105 3.28 -17.65 4.09
N LEU A 106 4.42 -17.15 3.58
CA LEU A 106 5.06 -15.94 4.10
C LEU A 106 4.17 -14.71 3.91
N PHE A 107 3.49 -14.60 2.76
CA PHE A 107 2.53 -13.54 2.49
C PHE A 107 1.30 -13.64 3.39
N LEU A 108 0.85 -14.86 3.74
CA LEU A 108 -0.19 -15.06 4.74
C LEU A 108 0.25 -14.60 6.12
N ALA A 109 1.44 -15.01 6.59
CA ALA A 109 1.98 -14.56 7.87
C ALA A 109 2.11 -13.04 7.92
N TRP A 110 2.61 -12.43 6.84
CA TRP A 110 2.72 -10.98 6.72
C TRP A 110 1.35 -10.29 6.76
N ALA A 111 0.34 -10.80 6.06
CA ALA A 111 -1.00 -10.21 6.08
C ALA A 111 -1.66 -10.32 7.46
N VAL A 112 -1.53 -11.48 8.12
CA VAL A 112 -2.12 -11.76 9.44
C VAL A 112 -1.47 -10.91 10.53
N LEU A 113 -0.17 -10.63 10.47
CA LEU A 113 0.53 -9.81 11.46
C LEU A 113 0.49 -8.31 11.13
N GLY A 114 0.63 -7.96 9.85
CA GLY A 114 0.78 -6.59 9.39
C GLY A 114 -0.53 -5.80 9.40
N ALA A 115 -1.63 -6.39 8.93
CA ALA A 115 -2.90 -5.68 8.84
C ALA A 115 -3.48 -5.28 10.21
N PRO A 116 -3.47 -6.13 11.26
CA PRO A 116 -3.88 -5.73 12.61
C PRO A 116 -2.99 -4.63 13.17
N ALA A 117 -1.66 -4.76 13.06
CA ALA A 117 -0.73 -3.76 13.55
C ALA A 117 -0.95 -2.39 12.88
N ALA A 118 -1.12 -2.37 11.56
CA ALA A 118 -1.37 -1.13 10.81
C ALA A 118 -2.70 -0.48 11.20
N THR A 119 -3.78 -1.26 11.31
CA THR A 119 -5.12 -0.74 11.64
C THR A 119 -5.22 -0.26 13.08
N VAL A 120 -4.58 -0.96 14.03
CA VAL A 120 -4.46 -0.48 15.42
C VAL A 120 -3.65 0.80 15.47
N ALA A 121 -2.49 0.87 14.81
CA ALA A 121 -1.68 2.09 14.76
C ALA A 121 -2.48 3.28 14.20
N ALA A 122 -3.28 3.07 13.15
CA ALA A 122 -4.15 4.09 12.58
C ALA A 122 -5.28 4.50 13.53
N ALA A 123 -5.95 3.54 14.15
CA ALA A 123 -7.02 3.79 15.12
C ALA A 123 -6.51 4.54 16.36
N SER A 124 -5.28 4.26 16.81
CA SER A 124 -4.64 4.98 17.91
C SER A 124 -4.47 6.46 17.65
N TYR A 125 -4.43 6.92 16.38
CA TYR A 125 -4.43 8.35 16.12
C TYR A 125 -5.72 9.04 16.55
N LEU A 126 -6.86 8.34 16.51
CA LEU A 126 -8.13 8.89 16.97
C LEU A 126 -8.10 9.17 18.48
N ALA A 127 -7.29 8.43 19.25
CA ALA A 127 -7.13 8.62 20.69
C ALA A 127 -6.42 9.94 21.05
N PHE A 128 -5.73 10.59 20.11
CA PHE A 128 -5.17 11.94 20.32
C PHE A 128 -6.24 13.04 20.31
N VAL A 129 -7.43 12.74 19.80
CA VAL A 129 -8.50 13.72 19.54
C VAL A 129 -9.72 13.41 20.40
N PHE A 130 -10.03 12.12 20.52
CA PHE A 130 -11.14 11.61 21.29
C PHE A 130 -10.61 10.81 22.49
N PRO A 131 -11.27 10.85 23.65
CA PRO A 131 -10.90 10.06 24.82
C PRO A 131 -11.29 8.58 24.60
N LEU A 132 -10.54 7.88 23.76
CA LEU A 132 -10.79 6.48 23.40
C LEU A 132 -10.09 5.54 24.37
N ASN A 133 -10.80 4.49 24.78
CA ASN A 133 -10.22 3.39 25.53
C ASN A 133 -9.63 2.31 24.59
N ARG A 134 -9.03 1.26 25.16
CA ARG A 134 -8.44 0.15 24.40
C ARG A 134 -9.47 -0.57 23.51
N LEU A 135 -10.70 -0.73 24.00
CA LEU A 135 -11.78 -1.37 23.25
C LEU A 135 -12.21 -0.52 22.06
N ASP A 136 -12.30 0.80 22.20
CA ASP A 136 -12.69 1.70 21.11
C ASP A 136 -11.67 1.66 19.96
N ILE A 137 -10.36 1.65 20.29
CA ILE A 137 -9.28 1.51 19.31
C ILE A 137 -9.38 0.15 18.59
N TYR A 138 -9.63 -0.93 19.34
CA TYR A 138 -9.83 -2.25 18.77
C TYR A 138 -11.03 -2.30 17.81
N LEU A 139 -12.18 -1.73 18.21
CA LEU A 139 -13.39 -1.68 17.39
C LEU A 139 -13.19 -0.83 16.14
N ALA A 140 -12.48 0.30 16.24
CA ALA A 140 -12.12 1.12 15.08
C ALA A 140 -11.19 0.36 14.11
N ALA A 141 -10.18 -0.34 14.62
CA ALA A 141 -9.28 -1.16 13.81
C ALA A 141 -10.03 -2.31 13.10
N ALA A 142 -10.90 -3.02 13.82
CA ALA A 142 -11.77 -4.05 13.25
C ALA A 142 -12.70 -3.46 12.19
N GLY A 143 -13.25 -2.26 12.42
CA GLY A 143 -14.09 -1.54 11.46
C GLY A 143 -13.35 -1.23 10.15
N ILE A 144 -12.08 -0.81 10.21
CA ILE A 144 -11.24 -0.58 9.02
C ILE A 144 -11.08 -1.89 8.22
N LEU A 145 -10.76 -3.00 8.88
CA LEU A 145 -10.59 -4.31 8.25
C LEU A 145 -11.89 -4.80 7.60
N ILE A 146 -13.01 -4.71 8.33
CA ILE A 146 -14.33 -5.14 7.85
C ILE A 146 -14.75 -4.27 6.66
N LEU A 147 -14.55 -2.96 6.71
CA LEU A 147 -14.86 -2.09 5.58
C LEU A 147 -14.02 -2.45 4.35
N ALA A 148 -12.72 -2.70 4.53
CA ALA A 148 -11.83 -3.11 3.44
C ALA A 148 -12.27 -4.46 2.83
N PHE A 149 -12.72 -5.40 3.66
CA PHE A 149 -13.32 -6.65 3.22
C PHE A 149 -14.61 -6.40 2.42
N VAL A 150 -15.55 -5.62 2.94
CA VAL A 150 -16.83 -5.32 2.28
C VAL A 150 -16.61 -4.67 0.91
N VAL A 151 -15.71 -3.69 0.81
CA VAL A 151 -15.38 -3.03 -0.47
C VAL A 151 -14.86 -4.05 -1.49
N ASN A 152 -13.97 -4.95 -1.07
CA ASN A 152 -13.41 -5.98 -1.93
C ASN A 152 -14.41 -7.10 -2.28
N TYR A 153 -15.34 -7.40 -1.38
CA TYR A 153 -16.41 -8.38 -1.58
C TYR A 153 -17.43 -7.88 -2.62
N VAL A 154 -17.75 -6.58 -2.63
CA VAL A 154 -18.65 -5.97 -3.62
C VAL A 154 -18.06 -6.03 -5.03
N GLY A 155 -16.74 -5.87 -5.16
CA GLY A 155 -16.02 -6.18 -6.39
C GLY A 155 -14.89 -5.21 -6.73
N ILE A 156 -13.93 -5.69 -7.53
CA ILE A 156 -12.67 -4.97 -7.78
C ILE A 156 -12.86 -3.63 -8.52
N ARG A 157 -13.94 -3.45 -9.29
CA ARG A 157 -14.26 -2.13 -9.90
C ARG A 157 -14.52 -1.08 -8.84
N PHE A 158 -15.21 -1.46 -7.76
CA PHE A 158 -15.51 -0.56 -6.66
C PHE A 158 -14.25 -0.29 -5.84
N THR A 159 -13.47 -1.34 -5.53
CA THR A 159 -12.13 -1.22 -4.93
C THR A 159 -11.26 -0.20 -5.67
N GLY A 160 -11.20 -0.27 -7.01
CA GLY A 160 -10.41 0.67 -7.82
C GLY A 160 -10.89 2.14 -7.72
N ARG A 161 -12.19 2.39 -7.54
CA ARG A 161 -12.72 3.76 -7.33
C ARG A 161 -12.41 4.27 -5.94
N VAL A 162 -12.57 3.42 -4.92
CA VAL A 162 -12.18 3.73 -3.53
C VAL A 162 -10.69 4.08 -3.48
N GLN A 163 -9.87 3.31 -4.17
CA GLN A 163 -8.43 3.56 -4.25
C GLN A 163 -8.08 4.92 -4.86
N LEU A 164 -8.76 5.31 -5.95
CA LEU A 164 -8.59 6.63 -6.54
C LEU A 164 -8.94 7.76 -5.56
N ALA A 165 -10.01 7.59 -4.78
CA ALA A 165 -10.40 8.54 -3.75
C ALA A 165 -9.36 8.61 -2.62
N THR A 166 -8.82 7.47 -2.18
CA THR A 166 -7.73 7.42 -1.20
C THR A 166 -6.50 8.20 -1.69
N VAL A 167 -6.05 7.93 -2.92
CA VAL A 167 -4.89 8.63 -3.50
C VAL A 167 -5.14 10.12 -3.61
N ALA A 168 -6.33 10.53 -4.08
CA ALA A 168 -6.67 11.94 -4.17
C ALA A 168 -6.59 12.63 -2.79
N ALA A 169 -7.12 11.99 -1.74
CA ALA A 169 -7.04 12.54 -0.39
C ALA A 169 -5.60 12.63 0.14
N ILE A 170 -4.77 11.61 -0.12
CA ILE A 170 -3.34 11.61 0.24
C ILE A 170 -2.64 12.79 -0.45
N LEU A 171 -2.83 12.94 -1.76
CA LEU A 171 -2.21 14.02 -2.53
C LEU A 171 -2.63 15.39 -2.01
N VAL A 172 -3.92 15.60 -1.78
CA VAL A 172 -4.44 16.85 -1.22
C VAL A 172 -3.84 17.14 0.15
N ALA A 173 -3.84 16.16 1.05
CA ALA A 173 -3.27 16.32 2.39
C ALA A 173 -1.78 16.67 2.36
N LEU A 174 -1.00 15.99 1.52
CA LEU A 174 0.43 16.24 1.37
C LEU A 174 0.72 17.61 0.77
N VAL A 175 -0.02 18.01 -0.27
CA VAL A 175 0.13 19.34 -0.88
C VAL A 175 -0.17 20.43 0.14
N ILE A 176 -1.25 20.28 0.93
CA ILE A 176 -1.59 21.23 1.98
C ILE A 176 -0.47 21.30 3.02
N ALA A 177 0.01 20.16 3.52
CA ALA A 177 1.09 20.12 4.51
C ALA A 177 2.37 20.80 4.00
N VAL A 178 2.76 20.53 2.76
CA VAL A 178 3.95 21.14 2.12
C VAL A 178 3.78 22.64 1.96
N VAL A 179 2.65 23.10 1.40
CA VAL A 179 2.40 24.53 1.11
C VAL A 179 2.28 25.33 2.41
N ALA A 180 1.54 24.82 3.40
CA ALA A 180 1.39 25.51 4.69
C ALA A 180 2.70 25.61 5.48
N SER A 181 3.59 24.65 5.29
CA SER A 181 4.87 24.58 5.99
C SER A 181 6.00 25.32 5.26
N ALA A 182 5.87 25.57 3.96
CA ALA A 182 6.90 26.21 3.15
C ALA A 182 7.40 27.55 3.70
N PRO A 183 6.57 28.47 4.24
CA PRO A 183 7.04 29.74 4.81
C PRO A 183 7.93 29.58 6.06
N ARG A 184 7.89 28.43 6.72
CA ARG A 184 8.65 28.13 7.94
C ARG A 184 9.96 27.41 7.66
N VAL A 185 10.21 27.01 6.41
CA VAL A 185 11.46 26.36 6.02
C VAL A 185 12.62 27.35 6.19
N ARG A 186 13.58 26.99 7.03
CA ARG A 186 14.78 27.80 7.29
C ARG A 186 16.01 27.09 6.74
N PRO A 187 16.82 27.72 5.86
CA PRO A 187 18.06 27.13 5.36
C PRO A 187 19.01 26.65 6.46
N ALA A 188 19.02 27.34 7.61
CA ALA A 188 19.81 26.98 8.78
C ALA A 188 19.49 25.57 9.33
N ASN A 189 18.28 25.05 9.11
CA ASN A 189 17.89 23.72 9.59
C ASN A 189 18.52 22.57 8.77
N TYR A 190 19.11 22.88 7.61
CA TYR A 190 19.89 21.91 6.84
C TYR A 190 21.37 21.86 7.26
N THR A 191 21.79 22.72 8.21
CA THR A 191 23.17 22.82 8.69
C THR A 191 23.25 22.57 10.20
N PRO A 192 24.13 21.67 10.67
CA PRO A 192 25.00 20.79 9.89
C PRO A 192 24.21 19.72 9.13
N PHE A 193 24.64 19.40 7.90
CA PHE A 193 23.92 18.43 7.06
C PHE A 193 24.07 16.99 7.54
N LEU A 194 25.24 16.66 8.09
CA LEU A 194 25.62 15.33 8.60
C LEU A 194 25.85 15.37 10.13
N PRO A 195 24.84 15.69 10.96
CA PRO A 195 25.02 15.81 12.41
C PRO A 195 25.41 14.47 13.05
N SER A 196 24.89 13.35 12.52
CA SER A 196 25.09 11.99 13.03
C SER A 196 26.14 11.19 12.24
N GLY A 197 26.92 11.85 11.38
CA GLY A 197 27.91 11.22 10.50
C GLY A 197 27.32 10.39 9.35
N LEU A 198 28.19 9.90 8.45
CA LEU A 198 27.79 9.20 7.22
C LEU A 198 27.05 7.87 7.47
N GLY A 199 27.40 7.16 8.55
CA GLY A 199 26.76 5.86 8.88
C GLY A 199 25.25 5.98 9.12
N SER A 200 24.79 7.15 9.60
CA SER A 200 23.37 7.40 9.86
C SER A 200 22.49 7.34 8.61
N ILE A 201 23.05 7.61 7.42
CA ILE A 201 22.35 7.49 6.13
C ILE A 201 21.90 6.04 5.93
N GLY A 202 22.76 5.07 6.23
CA GLY A 202 22.44 3.64 6.13
C GLY A 202 21.40 3.19 7.14
N THR A 203 21.49 3.67 8.39
CA THR A 203 20.51 3.37 9.44
C THR A 203 19.12 3.94 9.10
N ALA A 204 19.07 5.18 8.62
CA ALA A 204 17.82 5.79 8.16
C ALA A 204 17.27 5.08 6.91
N ALA A 205 18.15 4.67 5.99
CA ALA A 205 17.74 3.89 4.81
C ALA A 205 17.08 2.56 5.22
N ALA A 206 17.63 1.84 6.20
CA ALA A 206 17.05 0.59 6.69
C ALA A 206 15.60 0.77 7.18
N LEU A 207 15.30 1.88 7.86
CA LEU A 207 13.93 2.23 8.24
C LEU A 207 13.06 2.61 7.03
N ILE A 208 13.60 3.42 6.11
CA ILE A 208 12.88 3.93 4.94
C ILE A 208 12.48 2.81 3.98
N VAL A 209 13.24 1.70 3.89
CA VAL A 209 12.90 0.54 3.04
C VAL A 209 11.45 0.10 3.22
N TRP A 210 10.91 0.18 4.44
CA TRP A 210 9.50 -0.11 4.73
C TRP A 210 8.51 0.68 3.88
N SER A 211 8.84 1.93 3.53
CA SER A 211 7.99 2.83 2.74
C SER A 211 7.93 2.47 1.24
N TYR A 212 8.83 1.58 0.78
CA TYR A 212 8.92 1.13 -0.61
C TYR A 212 8.52 -0.33 -0.81
N LEU A 213 8.09 -1.03 0.25
CA LEU A 213 7.46 -2.34 0.15
C LEU A 213 6.00 -2.16 -0.29
N GLY A 214 5.55 -2.93 -1.29
CA GLY A 214 4.17 -2.86 -1.80
C GLY A 214 4.03 -2.84 -3.31
N TYR A 215 5.12 -2.67 -4.07
CA TYR A 215 5.07 -2.75 -5.54
C TYR A 215 4.62 -4.14 -6.02
N GLU A 216 4.94 -5.17 -5.27
CA GLU A 216 4.51 -6.54 -5.54
C GLU A 216 2.99 -6.71 -5.43
N ASN A 217 2.29 -5.91 -4.62
CA ASN A 217 0.86 -6.11 -4.39
C ASN A 217 0.02 -5.96 -5.66
N THR A 218 0.35 -5.00 -6.53
CA THR A 218 -0.36 -4.80 -7.80
C THR A 218 -0.13 -5.95 -8.78
N SER A 219 1.02 -6.65 -8.70
CA SER A 219 1.27 -7.83 -9.52
C SER A 219 0.30 -8.98 -9.20
N ASN A 220 -0.24 -9.01 -7.98
CA ASN A 220 -1.18 -10.05 -7.56
C ASN A 220 -2.52 -9.97 -8.31
N VAL A 221 -2.91 -8.78 -8.78
CA VAL A 221 -4.15 -8.54 -9.54
C VAL A 221 -3.92 -8.48 -11.05
N ALA A 222 -2.80 -9.03 -11.56
CA ALA A 222 -2.42 -8.86 -12.95
C ALA A 222 -3.43 -9.41 -13.97
N GLU A 223 -4.12 -10.52 -13.64
CA GLU A 223 -5.19 -11.11 -14.47
C GLU A 223 -6.36 -10.14 -14.74
N GLU A 224 -6.56 -9.13 -13.88
CA GLU A 224 -7.70 -8.22 -13.92
C GLU A 224 -7.40 -6.90 -14.67
N PHE A 225 -6.20 -6.76 -15.23
CA PHE A 225 -5.84 -5.64 -16.08
C PHE A 225 -6.54 -5.73 -17.45
N ARG A 226 -7.05 -4.60 -17.94
CA ARG A 226 -7.62 -4.50 -19.29
C ARG A 226 -6.56 -4.66 -20.37
N ASN A 227 -5.41 -4.01 -20.19
CA ASN A 227 -4.25 -4.13 -21.08
C ASN A 227 -2.99 -4.31 -20.23
N PRO A 228 -2.68 -5.53 -19.77
CA PRO A 228 -1.57 -5.79 -18.84
C PRO A 228 -0.21 -5.36 -19.40
N GLU A 229 0.06 -5.64 -20.67
CA GLU A 229 1.36 -5.37 -21.31
C GLU A 229 1.74 -3.88 -21.24
N ARG A 230 0.77 -3.01 -21.55
CA ARG A 230 0.97 -1.56 -21.54
C ARG A 230 0.77 -0.92 -20.17
N ASP A 231 -0.30 -1.29 -19.47
CA ASP A 231 -0.73 -0.58 -18.26
C ASP A 231 0.15 -0.92 -17.05
N PHE A 232 0.71 -2.13 -16.95
CA PHE A 232 1.63 -2.45 -15.84
C PHE A 232 2.89 -1.59 -15.88
N GLN A 233 3.55 -1.56 -17.03
CA GLN A 233 4.81 -0.81 -17.16
C GLN A 233 4.59 0.68 -16.89
N ARG A 234 3.53 1.27 -17.47
CA ARG A 234 3.20 2.68 -17.26
C ARG A 234 2.80 2.96 -15.82
N SER A 235 1.98 2.10 -15.21
CA SER A 235 1.53 2.31 -13.83
C SER A 235 2.70 2.27 -12.84
N VAL A 236 3.65 1.35 -13.01
CA VAL A 236 4.86 1.29 -12.19
C VAL A 236 5.69 2.55 -12.33
N VAL A 237 6.01 2.97 -13.56
CA VAL A 237 6.83 4.17 -13.79
C VAL A 237 6.19 5.40 -13.15
N ILE A 238 4.90 5.63 -13.43
CA ILE A 238 4.14 6.76 -12.86
C ILE A 238 4.14 6.69 -11.33
N SER A 239 3.89 5.52 -10.77
CA SER A 239 3.80 5.35 -9.31
C SER A 239 5.14 5.56 -8.63
N VAL A 240 6.24 5.02 -9.16
CA VAL A 240 7.58 5.20 -8.59
C VAL A 240 7.94 6.69 -8.54
N PHE A 241 7.75 7.44 -9.62
CA PHE A 241 8.04 8.87 -9.65
C PHE A 241 7.14 9.66 -8.71
N LEU A 242 5.84 9.35 -8.69
CA LEU A 242 4.88 10.02 -7.81
C LEU A 242 5.22 9.77 -6.34
N ILE A 243 5.38 8.51 -5.94
CA ILE A 243 5.67 8.11 -4.55
C ILE A 243 7.01 8.69 -4.09
N SER A 244 8.06 8.58 -4.93
CA SER A 244 9.38 9.12 -4.62
C SER A 244 9.36 10.64 -4.47
N GLY A 245 8.66 11.35 -5.38
CA GLY A 245 8.51 12.79 -5.30
C GLY A 245 7.78 13.24 -4.04
N LEU A 246 6.71 12.54 -3.65
CA LEU A 246 5.97 12.84 -2.43
C LEU A 246 6.81 12.61 -1.17
N TYR A 247 7.49 11.47 -1.07
CA TYR A 247 8.34 11.16 0.08
C TYR A 247 9.53 12.12 0.20
N LEU A 248 10.17 12.48 -0.92
CA LEU A 248 11.24 13.48 -0.93
C LEU A 248 10.73 14.87 -0.52
N ALA A 249 9.58 15.30 -1.06
CA ALA A 249 8.99 16.58 -0.71
C ALA A 249 8.70 16.68 0.79
N ILE A 250 8.04 15.65 1.37
CA ILE A 250 7.74 15.67 2.80
C ILE A 250 9.01 15.58 3.65
N ALA A 251 10.03 14.82 3.24
CA ALA A 251 11.30 14.74 3.95
C ALA A 251 12.04 16.10 3.95
N VAL A 252 12.12 16.76 2.80
CA VAL A 252 12.76 18.08 2.65
C VAL A 252 12.07 19.11 3.55
N VAL A 253 10.73 19.15 3.57
CA VAL A 253 9.98 20.10 4.39
C VAL A 253 10.05 19.74 5.88
N THR A 254 10.01 18.45 6.22
CA THR A 254 10.16 17.98 7.61
C THR A 254 11.50 18.43 8.21
N VAL A 255 12.59 18.29 7.45
CA VAL A 255 13.91 18.78 7.86
C VAL A 255 13.92 20.30 7.88
N GLY A 256 13.46 20.94 6.81
CA GLY A 256 13.50 22.40 6.64
C GLY A 256 12.74 23.18 7.70
N THR A 257 11.64 22.63 8.21
CA THR A 257 10.87 23.21 9.32
C THR A 257 11.43 22.85 10.69
N GLY A 258 12.30 21.83 10.79
CA GLY A 258 12.75 21.28 12.06
C GLY A 258 11.67 20.47 12.79
N ALA A 259 10.55 20.14 12.14
CA ALA A 259 9.41 19.47 12.77
C ALA A 259 9.76 18.11 13.41
N TYR A 260 10.83 17.46 12.91
CA TYR A 260 11.33 16.21 13.50
C TYR A 260 11.99 16.36 14.88
N THR A 261 12.28 17.59 15.31
CA THR A 261 12.86 17.90 16.63
C THR A 261 11.80 18.23 17.69
N ALA A 262 10.54 18.38 17.28
CA ALA A 262 9.44 18.70 18.17
C ALA A 262 9.32 17.63 19.27
N ARG A 263 9.42 18.06 20.53
CA ARG A 263 9.28 17.19 21.71
C ARG A 263 7.80 16.97 22.02
N GLY A 264 7.43 15.78 22.47
CA GLY A 264 6.08 15.45 22.94
C GLY A 264 5.31 14.40 22.14
N GLY A 265 5.96 13.63 21.26
CA GLY A 265 5.33 12.50 20.55
C GLY A 265 4.42 12.88 19.39
N VAL A 266 4.35 14.17 19.03
CA VAL A 266 3.62 14.66 17.86
C VAL A 266 4.41 14.30 16.60
N THR A 267 3.76 13.64 15.64
CA THR A 267 4.41 13.32 14.36
C THR A 267 4.72 14.62 13.59
N PRO A 268 5.81 14.68 12.81
CA PRO A 268 6.13 15.90 12.06
C PRO A 268 4.99 16.30 11.13
N PHE A 269 4.28 15.33 10.54
CA PHE A 269 3.09 15.62 9.73
C PHE A 269 1.96 16.27 10.55
N ALA A 270 1.71 15.83 11.79
CA ALA A 270 0.75 16.48 12.68
C ALA A 270 1.16 17.90 13.05
N ALA A 271 2.46 18.17 13.25
CA ALA A 271 2.96 19.52 13.47
C ALA A 271 2.70 20.40 12.23
N MET A 272 3.04 19.91 11.04
CA MET A 272 2.80 20.61 9.76
C MET A 272 1.32 20.90 9.50
N MET A 273 0.42 19.99 9.88
CA MET A 273 -1.02 20.20 9.75
C MET A 273 -1.59 21.15 10.82
N SER A 274 -1.00 21.16 12.02
CA SER A 274 -1.34 22.15 13.05
C SER A 274 -0.90 23.55 12.65
N ASP A 275 0.16 23.66 11.86
CA ASP A 275 0.59 24.94 11.28
C ASP A 275 -0.43 25.49 10.26
N ALA A 276 -1.09 24.59 9.52
CA ALA A 276 -2.09 24.94 8.51
C ALA A 276 -3.47 25.26 9.12
N PHE A 277 -3.90 24.46 10.10
CA PHE A 277 -5.29 24.46 10.60
C PHE A 277 -5.41 24.76 12.10
N GLY A 278 -4.33 25.13 12.76
CA GLY A 278 -4.31 25.41 14.20
C GLY A 278 -4.70 24.18 15.02
N SER A 279 -5.61 24.37 15.98
CA SER A 279 -6.11 23.32 16.87
C SER A 279 -6.77 22.13 16.17
N TYR A 280 -7.23 22.30 14.93
CA TYR A 280 -7.86 21.23 14.15
C TYR A 280 -6.84 20.33 13.43
N GLY A 281 -5.56 20.71 13.37
CA GLY A 281 -4.53 19.96 12.64
C GLY A 281 -4.38 18.51 13.11
N GLY A 282 -4.38 18.29 14.43
CA GLY A 282 -4.34 16.95 15.01
C GLY A 282 -5.54 16.07 14.63
N ALA A 283 -6.75 16.65 14.64
CA ALA A 283 -7.97 15.96 14.23
C ALA A 283 -7.94 15.55 12.76
N ILE A 284 -7.47 16.44 11.89
CA ILE A 284 -7.32 16.16 10.46
C ILE A 284 -6.33 15.03 10.23
N VAL A 285 -5.17 15.04 10.91
CA VAL A 285 -4.19 13.96 10.79
C VAL A 285 -4.74 12.63 11.29
N ALA A 286 -5.49 12.62 12.39
CA ALA A 286 -6.07 11.40 12.90
C ALA A 286 -7.06 10.75 11.92
N LEU A 287 -7.96 11.56 11.33
CA LEU A 287 -8.90 11.08 10.32
C LEU A 287 -8.20 10.63 9.04
N LEU A 288 -7.17 11.37 8.61
CA LEU A 288 -6.35 10.99 7.46
C LEU A 288 -5.58 9.69 7.71
N ALA A 289 -5.00 9.49 8.89
CA ALA A 289 -4.28 8.26 9.23
C ALA A 289 -5.18 7.02 9.12
N VAL A 290 -6.42 7.11 9.58
CA VAL A 290 -7.44 6.07 9.42
C VAL A 290 -7.79 5.86 7.96
N PHE A 291 -8.07 6.93 7.22
CA PHE A 291 -8.50 6.84 5.82
C PHE A 291 -7.40 6.31 4.88
N VAL A 292 -6.15 6.73 5.09
CA VAL A 292 -4.99 6.27 4.32
C VAL A 292 -4.69 4.81 4.62
N THR A 293 -4.68 4.43 5.91
CA THR A 293 -4.50 3.03 6.32
C THR A 293 -5.60 2.14 5.76
N PHE A 294 -6.85 2.61 5.77
CA PHE A 294 -7.96 1.92 5.12
C PHE A 294 -7.67 1.66 3.64
N GLY A 295 -7.19 2.67 2.90
CA GLY A 295 -6.81 2.49 1.50
C GLY A 295 -5.69 1.47 1.27
N THR A 296 -4.67 1.47 2.13
CA THR A 296 -3.58 0.47 2.10
C THR A 296 -4.10 -0.93 2.36
N VAL A 297 -4.85 -1.12 3.45
CA VAL A 297 -5.45 -2.41 3.80
C VAL A 297 -6.39 -2.88 2.69
N ASN A 298 -7.21 -1.99 2.14
CA ASN A 298 -8.10 -2.28 1.02
C ASN A 298 -7.35 -2.77 -0.22
N ALA A 299 -6.21 -2.15 -0.55
CA ALA A 299 -5.35 -2.57 -1.66
C ALA A 299 -4.72 -3.94 -1.39
N TYR A 300 -4.24 -4.19 -0.17
CA TYR A 300 -3.62 -5.47 0.19
C TYR A 300 -4.63 -6.60 0.31
N VAL A 301 -5.82 -6.37 0.85
CA VAL A 301 -6.91 -7.36 0.86
C VAL A 301 -7.27 -7.75 -0.59
N ALA A 302 -7.31 -6.77 -1.49
CA ALA A 302 -7.52 -7.04 -2.92
C ALA A 302 -6.44 -7.98 -3.48
N GLY A 303 -5.16 -7.67 -3.30
CA GLY A 303 -4.05 -8.44 -3.85
C GLY A 303 -3.83 -9.79 -3.17
N MET A 304 -3.82 -9.84 -1.84
CA MET A 304 -3.54 -11.05 -1.07
C MET A 304 -4.57 -12.16 -1.31
N ALA A 305 -5.85 -11.81 -1.47
CA ALA A 305 -6.87 -12.78 -1.85
C ALA A 305 -6.55 -13.48 -3.18
N ARG A 306 -5.91 -12.79 -4.14
CA ARG A 306 -5.47 -13.38 -5.41
C ARG A 306 -4.26 -14.31 -5.24
N VAL A 307 -3.39 -14.03 -4.28
CA VAL A 307 -2.26 -14.92 -3.94
C VAL A 307 -2.79 -16.25 -3.43
N TYR A 308 -3.70 -16.25 -2.45
CA TYR A 308 -4.25 -17.50 -1.90
C TYR A 308 -5.14 -18.22 -2.93
N TYR A 309 -5.88 -17.47 -3.74
CA TYR A 309 -6.63 -18.01 -4.87
C TYR A 309 -5.75 -18.77 -5.86
N ALA A 310 -4.64 -18.16 -6.30
CA ALA A 310 -3.70 -18.77 -7.23
C ALA A 310 -3.00 -19.99 -6.60
N ALA A 311 -2.53 -19.86 -5.36
CA ALA A 311 -1.94 -20.97 -4.61
C ALA A 311 -2.92 -22.14 -4.38
N ALA A 312 -4.22 -21.86 -4.20
CA ALA A 312 -5.25 -22.89 -4.10
C ALA A 312 -5.53 -23.60 -5.43
N ARG A 313 -5.42 -22.90 -6.58
CA ARG A 313 -5.53 -23.53 -7.91
C ARG A 313 -4.43 -24.57 -8.12
N ASP A 314 -3.23 -24.32 -7.58
CA ASP A 314 -2.08 -25.22 -7.67
C ASP A 314 -2.01 -26.26 -6.54
N GLY A 315 -3.03 -26.32 -5.66
CA GLY A 315 -3.14 -27.32 -4.60
C GLY A 315 -2.32 -27.03 -3.33
N VAL A 316 -1.79 -25.81 -3.16
CA VAL A 316 -1.10 -25.40 -1.91
C VAL A 316 -2.09 -25.19 -0.77
N PHE A 317 -3.27 -24.67 -1.10
CA PHE A 317 -4.38 -24.44 -0.17
C PHE A 317 -5.62 -25.24 -0.58
N PRO A 318 -6.64 -25.37 0.30
CA PRO A 318 -7.90 -26.04 -0.05
C PRO A 318 -8.51 -25.50 -1.35
N ARG A 319 -8.93 -26.40 -2.24
CA ARG A 319 -9.48 -26.05 -3.56
C ARG A 319 -10.70 -25.13 -3.50
N THR A 320 -11.39 -25.07 -2.37
CA THR A 320 -12.51 -24.15 -2.14
C THR A 320 -12.09 -22.68 -2.24
N LEU A 321 -10.83 -22.33 -1.95
CA LEU A 321 -10.33 -20.96 -2.09
C LEU A 321 -10.10 -20.57 -3.56
N ALA A 322 -10.01 -21.54 -4.48
CA ALA A 322 -9.84 -21.34 -5.91
C ALA A 322 -11.15 -21.07 -6.67
N THR A 323 -12.29 -20.94 -5.97
CA THR A 323 -13.59 -20.65 -6.60
C THR A 323 -13.82 -19.16 -6.76
N VAL A 324 -14.30 -18.74 -7.94
CA VAL A 324 -14.65 -17.34 -8.25
C VAL A 324 -16.16 -17.20 -8.30
N ASP A 325 -16.67 -16.14 -7.68
CA ASP A 325 -18.08 -15.78 -7.80
C ASP A 325 -18.42 -15.29 -9.21
N ARG A 326 -19.48 -15.83 -9.81
CA ARG A 326 -19.86 -15.50 -11.21
C ARG A 326 -20.38 -14.06 -11.38
N ARG A 327 -20.97 -13.47 -10.34
CA ARG A 327 -21.59 -12.13 -10.39
C ARG A 327 -20.55 -11.03 -10.21
N THR A 328 -19.70 -11.15 -9.21
CA THR A 328 -18.68 -10.14 -8.89
C THR A 328 -17.37 -10.36 -9.64
N GLY A 329 -17.04 -11.62 -9.99
CA GLY A 329 -15.76 -12.00 -10.58
C GLY A 329 -14.61 -12.02 -9.58
N VAL A 330 -14.91 -12.21 -8.28
CA VAL A 330 -13.94 -12.14 -7.18
C VAL A 330 -13.89 -13.49 -6.42
N PRO A 331 -12.72 -13.91 -5.90
CA PRO A 331 -12.60 -15.12 -5.09
C PRO A 331 -13.09 -14.89 -3.65
N HIS A 332 -14.41 -14.96 -3.43
CA HIS A 332 -15.03 -14.68 -2.13
C HIS A 332 -14.50 -15.58 -1.00
N HIS A 333 -14.27 -16.87 -1.26
CA HIS A 333 -13.76 -17.77 -0.23
C HIS A 333 -12.33 -17.40 0.21
N ALA A 334 -11.46 -16.99 -0.71
CA ALA A 334 -10.12 -16.50 -0.37
C ALA A 334 -10.17 -15.19 0.43
N LEU A 335 -11.11 -14.30 0.11
CA LEU A 335 -11.35 -13.08 0.90
C LEU A 335 -11.83 -13.39 2.31
N VAL A 336 -12.81 -14.29 2.45
CA VAL A 336 -13.35 -14.71 3.76
C VAL A 336 -12.27 -15.39 4.59
N PHE A 337 -11.47 -16.25 3.97
CA PHE A 337 -10.33 -16.90 4.63
C PHE A 337 -9.33 -15.87 5.18
N LEU A 338 -8.94 -14.89 4.37
CA LEU A 338 -8.03 -13.82 4.79
C LEU A 338 -8.61 -13.00 5.94
N ILE A 339 -9.83 -12.48 5.81
CA ILE A 339 -10.40 -11.58 6.82
C ILE A 339 -10.62 -12.29 8.16
N VAL A 340 -11.03 -13.56 8.15
CA VAL A 340 -11.20 -14.34 9.38
C VAL A 340 -9.87 -14.47 10.11
N LEU A 341 -8.78 -14.84 9.41
CA LEU A 341 -7.47 -14.97 10.04
C LEU A 341 -6.93 -13.64 10.57
N VAL A 342 -7.12 -12.55 9.82
CA VAL A 342 -6.70 -11.22 10.25
C VAL A 342 -7.51 -10.75 11.48
N LEU A 343 -8.82 -10.98 11.52
CA LEU A 343 -9.66 -10.62 12.68
C LEU A 343 -9.33 -11.46 13.92
N VAL A 344 -9.05 -12.76 13.74
CA VAL A 344 -8.58 -13.63 14.83
C VAL A 344 -7.24 -13.14 15.37
N SER A 345 -6.31 -12.76 14.50
CA SER A 345 -5.04 -12.18 14.95
C SER A 345 -5.24 -10.85 15.65
N LEU A 346 -6.09 -9.95 15.13
CA LEU A 346 -6.43 -8.70 15.80
C LEU A 346 -7.02 -8.95 17.20
N LEU A 347 -7.88 -9.96 17.37
CA LEU A 347 -8.39 -10.36 18.67
C LEU A 347 -7.26 -10.83 19.60
N ALA A 348 -6.31 -11.62 19.10
CA ALA A 348 -5.15 -12.03 19.89
C ALA A 348 -4.30 -10.82 20.34
N PHE A 349 -4.06 -9.84 19.46
CA PHE A 349 -3.40 -8.56 19.80
C PHE A 349 -4.15 -7.76 20.88
N TYR A 350 -5.48 -7.89 20.94
CA TYR A 350 -6.28 -7.22 21.96
C TYR A 350 -6.21 -7.93 23.33
N LEU A 351 -6.07 -9.26 23.33
CA LEU A 351 -6.07 -10.06 24.56
C LEU A 351 -4.71 -10.13 25.26
N VAL A 352 -3.61 -9.97 24.52
CA VAL A 352 -2.23 -9.92 25.04
C VAL A 352 -1.89 -8.50 25.51
#